data_AF-A0A4P7UI14-F1
#
_entry.id   AF-A0A4P7UI14-F1
#
_cell.length_a   1.000
_cell.length_b   1.000
_cell.length_c   1.000
_cell.angle_alpha   90.00
_cell.angle_beta   90.00
_cell.angle_gamma   90.00
#
_symmetry.space_group_name_H-M   'P 1'
#
loop_
_entity.id
_entity.type
_entity.pdbx_description
1 polymer ?
#
loop_
_entity_poly.entity_id
_entity_poly.type
_entity_poly.pdbx_seq_one_letter_code
_entity_poly.pdbx_strand_id
1 'polypeptide(L)'
;MNYKLRLVLNVLKSKDEKVFILYDGQKMLVSPVGDGKTVNISVGSEETYKTKGAEAFLKRAEKILKQQADAAHDELAQNQNDIFKVLALYEGTGSRRR
;
A
#
# COMPACT_ATOMS: atom_id res chain seq x y z
N MET A 1 -6.56 17.44 8.48
CA MET A 1 -5.60 16.48 7.89
C MET A 1 -6.31 15.73 6.78
N ASN A 2 -5.73 15.67 5.57
CA ASN A 2 -6.32 14.95 4.42
C ASN A 2 -6.54 13.47 4.79
N TYR A 3 -7.72 12.91 4.48
CA TYR A 3 -8.08 11.52 4.77
C TYR A 3 -7.04 10.53 4.23
N LYS A 4 -6.57 10.73 2.98
CA LYS A 4 -5.52 9.90 2.37
C LYS A 4 -4.21 9.96 3.17
N LEU A 5 -3.80 11.16 3.57
CA LEU A 5 -2.58 11.37 4.38
C LEU A 5 -2.70 10.68 5.74
N ARG A 6 -3.88 10.73 6.37
CA ARG A 6 -4.15 10.04 7.64
C ARG A 6 -3.96 8.52 7.49
N LEU A 7 -4.49 7.93 6.42
CA LEU A 7 -4.32 6.49 6.18
C LEU A 7 -2.86 6.11 5.94
N VAL A 8 -2.12 6.88 5.15
CA VAL A 8 -0.69 6.63 4.91
C VAL A 8 0.11 6.71 6.21
N LEU A 9 -0.23 7.64 7.09
CA LEU A 9 0.39 7.71 8.41
C LEU A 9 0.08 6.50 9.28
N ASN A 10 -1.09 5.88 9.14
CA ASN A 10 -1.38 4.61 9.81
C ASN A 10 -0.50 3.48 9.27
N VAL A 11 -0.30 3.40 7.94
CA VAL A 11 0.63 2.44 7.34
C VAL A 11 2.03 2.62 7.92
N LEU A 12 2.55 3.85 7.88
CA LEU A 12 3.91 4.15 8.33
C LEU A 12 4.15 3.85 9.82
N LYS A 13 3.13 4.02 10.66
CA LYS A 13 3.19 3.77 12.10
C LYS A 13 2.83 2.33 12.49
N SER A 14 2.23 1.57 11.58
CA SER A 14 1.93 0.17 11.81
C SER A 14 3.22 -0.62 12.00
N LYS A 15 3.13 -1.69 12.79
CA LYS A 15 4.16 -2.74 12.88
C LYS A 15 3.72 -4.02 12.20
N ASP A 16 2.46 -4.09 11.82
CA ASP A 16 1.88 -5.24 11.15
C ASP A 16 2.06 -5.08 9.65
N GLU A 17 2.51 -6.16 9.02
CA GLU A 17 2.43 -6.31 7.57
C GLU A 17 1.01 -6.69 7.14
N LYS A 18 0.63 -6.28 5.93
CA LYS A 18 -0.66 -6.60 5.32
C LYS A 18 -0.46 -7.06 3.89
N VAL A 19 -1.26 -8.05 3.50
CA VAL A 19 -1.30 -8.58 2.13
C VAL A 19 -2.50 -7.97 1.42
N PHE A 20 -2.27 -7.46 0.23
CA PHE A 20 -3.30 -7.04 -0.72
C PHE A 20 -3.26 -7.98 -1.93
N ILE A 21 -4.43 -8.42 -2.40
CA ILE A 21 -4.54 -9.27 -3.59
C ILE A 21 -4.82 -8.35 -4.78
N LEU A 22 -3.91 -8.35 -5.75
CA LEU A 22 -4.05 -7.63 -7.01
C LEU A 22 -5.07 -8.34 -7.91
N TYR A 23 -5.59 -7.62 -8.91
CA TYR A 23 -6.59 -8.14 -9.85
C TYR A 23 -6.17 -9.45 -10.54
N ASP A 24 -4.90 -9.57 -10.91
CA ASP A 24 -4.31 -10.75 -11.55
C ASP A 24 -4.08 -11.94 -10.59
N GLY A 25 -4.47 -11.79 -9.32
CA GLY A 25 -4.27 -12.78 -8.27
C GLY A 25 -2.89 -12.72 -7.60
N GLN A 26 -1.99 -11.82 -8.03
CA GLN A 26 -0.71 -11.64 -7.36
C GLN A 26 -0.86 -11.01 -5.98
N LYS A 27 0.05 -11.37 -5.08
CA LYS A 27 0.10 -10.81 -3.73
C LYS A 27 1.03 -9.60 -3.71
N MET A 28 0.49 -8.47 -3.26
CA MET A 28 1.25 -7.28 -2.88
C MET A 28 1.35 -7.23 -1.35
N LEU A 29 2.54 -7.42 -0.81
CA LEU A 29 2.82 -7.29 0.62
C LEU A 29 3.25 -5.85 0.92
N VAL A 30 2.60 -5.23 1.90
CA VAL A 30 3.01 -3.96 2.48
C VAL A 30 3.56 -4.26 3.87
N SER A 31 4.85 -4.01 4.08
CA SER A 31 5.56 -4.33 5.32
C SER A 31 6.26 -3.08 5.87
N PRO A 32 5.59 -2.35 6.78
CA PRO A 32 6.19 -1.22 7.49
C PRO A 32 7.34 -1.69 8.39
N VAL A 33 8.44 -0.94 8.43
CA VAL A 33 9.62 -1.29 9.25
C VAL A 33 9.42 -0.96 10.73
N GLY A 34 8.38 -0.19 11.07
CA GLY A 34 8.07 0.22 12.45
C GLY A 34 8.87 1.43 12.95
N ASP A 35 9.66 2.08 12.08
CA ASP A 35 10.40 3.31 12.37
C ASP A 35 9.59 4.59 12.09
N GLY A 36 8.30 4.45 11.73
CA GLY A 36 7.39 5.56 11.44
C GLY A 36 7.59 6.21 10.07
N LYS A 37 8.52 5.72 9.24
CA LYS A 37 8.88 6.36 7.96
C LYS A 37 9.15 5.38 6.82
N THR A 38 9.60 4.16 7.08
CA THR A 38 10.02 3.22 6.05
C THR A 38 8.98 2.12 5.86
N VAL A 39 8.65 1.86 4.60
CA VAL A 39 7.73 0.79 4.20
C VAL A 39 8.34 0.03 3.04
N ASN A 40 8.39 -1.29 3.18
CA ASN A 40 8.73 -2.20 2.09
C ASN A 40 7.45 -2.63 1.38
N ILE A 41 7.50 -2.67 0.06
CA ILE A 41 6.41 -3.15 -0.79
C ILE A 41 6.98 -4.31 -1.60
N SER A 42 6.45 -5.52 -1.41
CA SER A 42 6.83 -6.68 -2.20
C SER A 42 5.69 -7.10 -3.12
N VAL A 43 5.98 -7.44 -4.36
CA VAL A 43 4.99 -7.91 -5.35
C VAL A 43 5.43 -9.26 -5.88
N GLY A 44 4.60 -10.28 -5.68
CA GLY A 44 4.96 -11.65 -6.02
C GLY A 44 6.20 -12.14 -5.24
N SER A 45 7.04 -12.95 -5.89
CA SER A 45 8.23 -13.57 -5.29
C SER A 45 9.54 -12.82 -5.55
N GLU A 46 9.57 -11.85 -6.46
CA GLU A 46 10.84 -11.35 -7.02
C GLU A 46 11.11 -9.87 -6.75
N GLU A 47 10.08 -9.03 -6.63
CA GLU A 47 10.27 -7.59 -6.54
C GLU A 47 9.96 -7.05 -5.14
N THR A 48 10.95 -6.42 -4.50
CA THR A 48 10.77 -5.70 -3.24
C THR A 48 11.29 -4.28 -3.34
N TYR A 49 10.46 -3.32 -2.96
CA TYR A 49 10.72 -1.89 -3.04
C TYR A 49 10.75 -1.27 -1.66
N LYS A 50 11.89 -0.69 -1.29
CA LYS A 50 12.03 0.08 -0.05
C LYS A 50 11.67 1.54 -0.29
N THR A 51 10.69 2.05 0.46
CA THR A 51 10.25 3.45 0.39
C THR A 51 10.48 4.16 1.71
N LYS A 52 10.67 5.49 1.68
CA LYS A 52 10.91 6.32 2.87
C LYS A 52 10.07 7.59 2.81
N GLY A 53 9.14 7.72 3.75
CA GLY A 53 8.18 8.81 3.86
C GLY A 53 6.86 8.52 3.14
N ALA A 54 5.83 9.27 3.53
CA ALA A 54 4.46 9.11 3.04
C ALA A 54 4.35 9.27 1.51
N GLU A 55 5.01 10.29 0.96
CA GLU A 55 4.94 10.62 -0.46
C GLU A 55 5.65 9.56 -1.33
N ALA A 56 6.85 9.13 -0.92
CA ALA A 56 7.59 8.09 -1.64
C ALA A 56 6.84 6.75 -1.63
N PHE A 57 6.23 6.39 -0.50
CA PHE A 57 5.38 5.22 -0.39
C PHE A 57 4.18 5.32 -1.34
N LEU A 58 3.40 6.40 -1.27
CA LEU A 58 2.23 6.61 -2.12
C LEU A 58 2.58 6.52 -3.60
N LYS A 59 3.58 7.28 -4.03
CA LYS A 59 4.00 7.32 -5.43
C LYS A 59 4.44 5.95 -5.94
N ARG A 60 5.13 5.15 -5.11
CA ARG A 60 5.57 3.81 -5.49
C ARG A 60 4.40 2.82 -5.55
N ALA A 61 3.53 2.83 -4.53
CA ALA A 61 2.38 1.95 -4.48
C ALA A 61 1.41 2.23 -5.64
N GLU A 62 1.08 3.50 -5.91
CA GLU A 62 0.26 3.90 -7.05
C GLU A 62 0.87 3.48 -8.39
N LYS A 63 2.20 3.62 -8.55
CA LYS A 63 2.88 3.18 -9.76
C LYS A 63 2.73 1.67 -9.97
N ILE A 64 2.93 0.87 -8.93
CA ILE A 64 2.77 -0.59 -8.98
C ILE A 64 1.33 -0.96 -9.36
N LEU A 65 0.34 -0.39 -8.67
CA LEU A 65 -1.06 -0.66 -8.91
C LEU A 65 -1.49 -0.29 -10.34
N LYS A 66 -1.01 0.85 -10.84
CA LYS A 66 -1.28 1.29 -12.22
C LYS A 66 -0.63 0.37 -13.24
N GLN A 67 0.64 -0.02 -13.04
CA GLN A 67 1.32 -0.97 -13.94
C GLN A 67 0.57 -2.30 -14.03
N GLN A 68 0.04 -2.78 -12.90
CA GLN A 68 -0.74 -4.02 -12.85
C GLN A 68 -2.11 -3.87 -13.51
N ALA A 69 -2.77 -2.71 -13.35
CA ALA A 69 -4.04 -2.45 -14.03
C ALA A 69 -3.87 -2.28 -15.55
N ASP A 70 -2.81 -1.58 -16.00
CA ASP A 70 -2.51 -1.37 -17.42
C ASP A 70 -2.18 -2.70 -18.11
N ALA A 71 -1.49 -3.63 -17.43
CA ALA A 71 -1.20 -4.96 -17.95
C ALA A 71 -2.45 -5.83 -18.17
N ALA A 72 -3.52 -5.59 -17.41
CA ALA A 72 -4.76 -6.36 -17.50
C ALA A 72 -5.71 -5.89 -18.62
N HIS A 73 -5.47 -4.71 -19.24
CA HIS A 73 -6.32 -4.12 -20.29
C HIS A 73 -7.84 -4.07 -19.95
N ASP A 74 -8.19 -3.98 -18.66
CA ASP A 74 -9.56 -4.09 -18.17
C ASP A 74 -9.89 -2.94 -17.20
N GLU A 75 -11.00 -2.24 -17.40
CA GLU A 75 -11.48 -1.17 -16.51
C GLU A 75 -11.80 -1.70 -15.10
N LEU A 76 -12.17 -2.98 -14.96
CA LEU A 76 -12.37 -3.61 -13.66
C LEU A 76 -11.06 -3.73 -12.87
N ALA A 77 -9.92 -3.86 -13.55
CA ALA A 77 -8.61 -3.92 -12.91
C ALA A 77 -8.22 -2.58 -12.27
N GLN A 78 -8.58 -1.45 -12.89
CA GLN A 78 -8.34 -0.12 -12.33
C GLN A 78 -9.13 0.13 -11.04
N ASN A 79 -10.36 -0.38 -10.97
CA ASN A 79 -11.20 -0.27 -9.76
C ASN A 79 -10.75 -1.22 -8.65
N GLN A 80 -10.20 -2.39 -8.97
CA GLN A 80 -9.66 -3.31 -7.95
C GLN A 80 -8.30 -2.85 -7.43
N ASN A 81 -7.38 -2.42 -8.30
CA ASN A 81 -6.05 -1.97 -7.93
C ASN A 81 -6.04 -0.49 -7.47
N ASP A 82 -6.82 -0.17 -6.44
CA ASP A 82 -6.91 1.17 -5.87
C ASP A 82 -6.06 1.32 -4.60
N ILE A 83 -5.25 2.38 -4.54
CA ILE A 83 -4.44 2.74 -3.37
C ILE A 83 -5.29 2.91 -2.12
N PHE A 84 -6.52 3.41 -2.22
CA PHE A 84 -7.39 3.56 -1.05
C PHE A 84 -7.75 2.22 -0.42
N LYS A 85 -7.91 1.15 -1.20
CA LYS A 85 -8.18 -0.19 -0.68
C LYS A 85 -6.96 -0.76 0.05
N VAL A 86 -5.76 -0.53 -0.48
CA VAL A 86 -4.51 -0.89 0.21
C VAL A 86 -4.38 -0.14 1.54
N LEU A 87 -4.63 1.16 1.52
CA LEU A 87 -4.57 2.03 2.69
C LEU A 87 -5.63 1.68 3.75
N ALA A 88 -6.83 1.26 3.32
CA ALA A 88 -7.92 0.87 4.21
C ALA A 88 -7.60 -0.36 5.07
N LEU A 89 -6.66 -1.22 4.65
CA LEU A 89 -6.16 -2.35 5.46
C LEU A 89 -5.51 -1.90 6.79
N TYR A 90 -5.15 -0.62 6.88
CA TYR A 90 -4.53 0.01 8.03
C TYR A 90 -5.46 1.04 8.69
N GLU A 91 -6.74 1.04 8.35
CA GLU A 91 -7.72 1.76 9.17
C GLU A 91 -7.82 1.14 10.56
N GLY A 92 -7.86 2.00 11.59
CA GLY A 92 -7.93 1.57 12.98
C GLY A 92 -6.60 1.10 13.61
N THR A 93 -5.53 0.92 12.83
CA THR A 93 -4.18 0.60 13.38
C THR A 93 -3.44 1.85 13.87
N GLY A 94 -3.86 3.04 13.44
CA GLY A 94 -3.38 4.30 14.00
C GLY A 94 -3.80 4.42 15.46
N SER A 95 -2.82 4.64 16.35
CA SER A 95 -2.98 4.77 17.80
C SER A 95 -4.33 5.39 18.18
N ARG A 96 -5.27 4.56 18.66
CA ARG A 96 -6.43 5.03 19.42
C ARG A 96 -5.83 5.73 20.64
N ARG A 97 -5.89 7.06 20.65
CA ARG A 97 -5.69 7.82 21.89
C ARG A 97 -6.73 7.28 22.88
N ARG A 98 -6.28 6.48 23.84
CA ARG A 98 -6.98 6.29 25.11
C ARG A 98 -6.79 7.53 25.95
#